data_AF-A0A4R1RR67-F1
#
_entry.id   AF-A0A4R1RR67-F1
#
_cell.length_a   1.000
_cell.length_b   1.000
_cell.length_c   1.000
_cell.angle_alpha   90.00
_cell.angle_beta   90.00
_cell.angle_gamma   90.00
#
_symmetry.space_group_name_H-M   'P 1'
#
loop_
_entity.id
_entity.type
_entity.pdbx_description
1 polymer ?
#
loop_
_entity_poly.entity_id
_entity_poly.type
_entity_poly.pdbx_seq_one_letter_code
_entity_poly.pdbx_strand_id
1 'polypeptide(L)'
;MGGKAYTSGDDLSVNITNETADCSSTIFDYDLYVSTYVTPEVGTYNNVNVIFHSGDETPYNYLSGTVEVTAISDTEITVKILAESSSEKTVEGVFTVPICD
;
A
#
# COMPACT_ATOMS: atom_id res chain seq x y z
N MET A 1 -5.03 12.49 0.29
CA MET A 1 -4.48 11.16 0.59
C MET A 1 -5.62 10.20 0.74
N GLY A 2 -5.57 9.13 -0.04
CA GLY A 2 -6.61 8.12 -0.14
C GLY A 2 -5.97 6.85 -0.68
N GLY A 3 -6.79 5.98 -1.24
CA GLY A 3 -6.33 4.69 -1.72
C GLY A 3 -7.40 3.65 -1.59
N LYS A 4 -7.00 2.40 -1.85
CA LYS A 4 -7.87 1.24 -1.71
C LYS A 4 -7.06 -0.04 -1.56
N ALA A 5 -7.69 -1.02 -0.94
CA ALA A 5 -7.26 -2.39 -0.95
C ALA A 5 -8.19 -3.24 -1.81
N TYR A 6 -7.70 -4.32 -2.40
CA TYR A 6 -8.52 -5.33 -3.07
C TYR A 6 -7.94 -6.71 -2.87
N THR A 7 -8.81 -7.72 -2.87
CA THR A 7 -8.41 -9.12 -2.74
C THR A 7 -7.60 -9.56 -3.96
N SER A 8 -6.44 -10.16 -3.72
CA SER A 8 -5.54 -10.67 -4.74
C SER A 8 -5.03 -12.06 -4.33
N GLY A 9 -5.81 -13.08 -4.65
CA GLY A 9 -5.56 -14.44 -4.16
C GLY A 9 -5.91 -14.52 -2.66
N ASP A 10 -4.96 -14.97 -1.86
CA ASP A 10 -5.10 -15.08 -0.39
C ASP A 10 -4.67 -13.79 0.34
N ASP A 11 -4.10 -12.82 -0.37
CA ASP A 11 -3.60 -11.55 0.18
C ASP A 11 -4.47 -10.36 -0.25
N LEU A 12 -4.27 -9.22 0.41
CA LEU A 12 -4.78 -7.92 0.01
C LEU A 12 -3.69 -7.10 -0.68
N SER A 13 -4.00 -6.57 -1.86
CA SER A 13 -3.20 -5.54 -2.51
C SER A 13 -3.62 -4.17 -1.99
N VAL A 14 -2.77 -3.55 -1.18
CA VAL A 14 -3.01 -2.23 -0.57
C VAL A 14 -2.32 -1.17 -1.43
N ASN A 15 -3.10 -0.20 -1.90
CA ASN A 15 -2.64 0.88 -2.77
C ASN A 15 -3.00 2.22 -2.12
N ILE A 16 -1.99 3.05 -1.84
CA ILE A 16 -2.13 4.35 -1.20
C ILE A 16 -1.67 5.42 -2.17
N THR A 17 -2.38 6.53 -2.26
CA THR A 17 -2.02 7.66 -3.11
C THR A 17 -2.09 8.99 -2.36
N ASN A 18 -1.34 9.98 -2.83
CA ASN A 18 -1.42 11.34 -2.31
C ASN A 18 -2.76 12.03 -2.63
N GLU A 19 -3.47 11.56 -3.65
CA GLU A 19 -4.74 12.10 -4.11
C GLU A 19 -5.94 11.58 -3.31
N THR A 20 -7.15 12.07 -3.63
CA THR A 20 -8.38 11.47 -3.11
C THR A 20 -8.74 10.30 -4.00
N ALA A 21 -8.70 9.09 -3.45
CA ALA A 21 -9.07 7.88 -4.17
C ALA A 21 -9.87 6.94 -3.27
N ASP A 22 -10.81 6.23 -3.88
CA ASP A 22 -11.69 5.23 -3.25
C ASP A 22 -11.97 4.07 -4.24
N CYS A 23 -12.96 3.23 -3.93
CA CYS A 23 -13.30 2.07 -4.76
C CYS A 23 -13.78 2.42 -6.18
N SER A 24 -14.21 3.67 -6.43
CA SER A 24 -14.56 4.15 -7.77
C SER A 24 -13.34 4.60 -8.59
N SER A 25 -12.19 4.85 -7.94
CA SER A 25 -10.96 5.30 -8.59
C SER A 25 -10.20 4.13 -9.22
N THR A 26 -9.45 4.40 -10.30
CA THR A 26 -8.54 3.42 -10.90
C THR A 26 -7.10 3.69 -10.45
N ILE A 27 -6.34 2.63 -10.20
CA ILE A 27 -4.93 2.74 -9.78
C ILE A 27 -4.03 3.33 -10.88
N PHE A 28 -4.48 3.30 -12.13
CA PHE A 28 -3.75 3.85 -13.28
C PHE A 28 -3.75 5.37 -13.33
N ASP A 29 -4.64 6.02 -12.57
CA ASP A 29 -4.72 7.47 -12.51
C ASP A 29 -3.88 8.06 -11.37
N TYR A 30 -3.18 7.22 -10.59
CA TYR A 30 -2.40 7.70 -9.44
C TYR A 30 -1.06 8.28 -9.85
N ASP A 31 -0.91 9.59 -9.70
CA ASP A 31 0.35 10.30 -9.94
C ASP A 31 1.46 9.84 -8.97
N LEU A 32 1.19 9.83 -7.66
CA LEU A 32 2.10 9.29 -6.64
C LEU A 32 1.40 8.16 -5.90
N TYR A 33 2.02 6.98 -5.85
CA TYR A 33 1.44 5.85 -5.10
C TYR A 33 2.46 4.94 -4.42
N VAL A 34 1.95 4.28 -3.38
CA VAL A 34 2.58 3.18 -2.65
C VAL A 34 1.71 1.94 -2.86
N SER A 35 2.29 0.83 -3.28
CA SER A 35 1.57 -0.44 -3.42
C SER A 35 2.28 -1.57 -2.69
N THR A 36 1.53 -2.41 -1.99
CA THR A 36 2.09 -3.55 -1.25
C THR A 36 1.07 -4.68 -1.11
N TYR A 37 1.54 -5.89 -0.79
CA TYR A 37 0.70 -7.05 -0.53
C TYR A 37 0.84 -7.46 0.94
N VAL A 38 -0.29 -7.69 1.59
CA VAL A 38 -0.33 -8.14 2.98
C VAL A 38 -1.39 -9.22 3.16
N THR A 39 -1.13 -10.16 4.05
CA THR A 39 -2.15 -11.10 4.48
C THR A 39 -3.25 -10.35 5.24
N PRO A 40 -4.55 -10.68 5.05
CA PRO A 40 -5.67 -10.02 5.71
C PRO A 40 -5.80 -10.43 7.20
N GLU A 41 -4.73 -10.31 7.96
CA GLU A 41 -4.67 -10.62 9.39
C GLU A 41 -3.89 -9.52 10.13
N VAL A 42 -4.23 -9.29 11.39
CA VAL A 42 -3.47 -8.35 12.23
C VAL A 42 -2.10 -8.96 12.54
N GLY A 43 -1.04 -8.24 12.22
CA GLY A 43 0.33 -8.73 12.39
C GLY A 43 1.39 -7.84 11.76
N THR A 44 2.66 -8.20 11.99
CA THR A 44 3.81 -7.53 11.37
C THR A 44 4.44 -8.45 10.32
N TYR A 45 4.54 -7.93 9.11
CA TYR A 45 5.07 -8.61 7.93
C TYR A 45 6.40 -7.96 7.55
N ASN A 46 7.45 -8.76 7.44
CA ASN A 46 8.78 -8.32 7.03
C ASN A 46 9.13 -8.87 5.65
N ASN A 47 10.11 -8.26 4.98
CA ASN A 47 10.51 -8.59 3.61
C ASN A 47 9.33 -8.45 2.62
N VAL A 48 8.47 -7.46 2.87
CA VAL A 48 7.34 -7.16 2.01
C VAL A 48 7.85 -6.34 0.83
N ASN A 49 7.40 -6.68 -0.39
CA ASN A 49 7.62 -5.81 -1.53
C ASN A 49 6.75 -4.56 -1.40
N VAL A 50 7.40 -3.39 -1.36
CA VAL A 50 6.73 -2.10 -1.39
C VAL A 50 7.14 -1.38 -2.66
N ILE A 51 6.14 -1.01 -3.45
CA ILE A 51 6.31 -0.35 -4.74
C ILE A 51 6.01 1.13 -4.56
N PHE A 52 6.89 1.98 -5.09
CA PHE A 52 6.73 3.43 -5.08
C PHE A 52 6.79 3.98 -6.49
N HIS A 53 5.91 4.92 -6.79
CA HIS A 53 5.84 5.54 -8.10
C HIS A 53 5.66 7.05 -7.99
N SER A 54 6.22 7.79 -8.94
CA SER A 54 6.15 9.23 -9.02
C SER A 54 6.06 9.68 -10.49
N GLY A 55 4.85 10.06 -10.94
CA GLY A 55 4.62 10.61 -12.28
C GLY A 55 5.00 9.65 -13.40
N ASP A 56 5.86 10.07 -14.33
CA ASP A 56 6.31 9.24 -15.46
C ASP A 56 7.57 8.39 -15.14
N GLU A 57 8.01 8.34 -13.88
CA GLU A 57 9.19 7.57 -13.49
C GLU A 57 8.90 6.05 -13.46
N THR A 58 9.89 5.22 -13.82
CA THR A 58 9.77 3.78 -13.62
C THR A 58 9.49 3.45 -12.15
N PRO A 59 8.45 2.66 -11.82
CA PRO A 59 8.15 2.26 -10.44
C PRO A 59 9.36 1.62 -9.76
N TYR A 60 9.65 2.06 -8.55
CA TYR A 60 10.70 1.49 -7.73
C TYR A 60 10.13 0.36 -6.86
N ASN A 61 10.78 -0.80 -6.86
CA ASN A 61 10.38 -1.94 -6.04
C ASN A 61 11.39 -2.12 -4.90
N TYR A 62 10.90 -2.14 -3.67
CA TYR A 62 11.71 -2.37 -2.48
C TYR A 62 11.29 -3.67 -1.79
N LEU A 63 12.16 -4.68 -1.84
CA LEU A 63 11.86 -6.06 -1.41
C LEU A 63 12.09 -6.31 0.09
N SER A 64 12.41 -5.28 0.88
CA SER A 64 12.76 -5.42 2.30
C SER A 64 11.92 -4.52 3.21
N GLY A 65 10.69 -4.17 2.78
CA GLY A 65 9.79 -3.36 3.57
C GLY A 65 9.22 -4.11 4.78
N THR A 66 8.77 -3.34 5.76
CA THR A 66 7.97 -3.81 6.89
C THR A 66 6.58 -3.20 6.80
N VAL A 67 5.55 -4.05 6.88
CA VAL A 67 4.16 -3.61 6.94
C VAL A 67 3.51 -4.21 8.18
N GLU A 68 2.87 -3.39 9.00
CA GLU A 68 2.07 -3.82 10.16
C GLU A 68 0.60 -3.60 9.86
N VAL A 69 -0.20 -4.66 9.80
CA VAL A 69 -1.66 -4.55 9.76
C VAL A 69 -2.13 -4.37 11.20
N THR A 70 -2.59 -3.18 11.54
CA THR A 70 -3.01 -2.83 12.92
C THR A 70 -4.50 -3.05 13.17
N ALA A 71 -5.31 -3.00 12.10
CA ALA A 71 -6.74 -3.25 12.16
C ALA A 71 -7.24 -3.70 10.78
N ILE A 72 -8.19 -4.63 10.77
CA ILE A 72 -8.88 -5.07 9.56
C ILE A 72 -10.35 -5.34 9.91
N SER A 73 -11.23 -5.00 8.96
CA SER A 73 -12.66 -5.25 8.99
C SER A 73 -13.13 -5.68 7.61
N ASP A 74 -14.42 -5.94 7.43
CA ASP A 74 -14.98 -6.29 6.13
C ASP A 74 -14.87 -5.16 5.09
N THR A 75 -14.74 -3.89 5.53
CA THR A 75 -14.79 -2.73 4.63
C THR A 75 -13.51 -1.90 4.60
N GLU A 76 -12.61 -2.06 5.56
CA GLU A 76 -11.41 -1.22 5.69
C GLU A 76 -10.23 -1.99 6.30
N ILE A 77 -9.02 -1.60 5.91
CA ILE A 77 -7.75 -2.06 6.47
C ILE A 77 -6.91 -0.86 6.90
N THR A 78 -6.28 -0.95 8.08
CA THR A 78 -5.29 0.01 8.55
C THR A 78 -3.91 -0.63 8.60
N VAL A 79 -2.95 -0.05 7.88
CA VAL A 79 -1.57 -0.52 7.81
C VAL A 79 -0.58 0.57 8.25
N LYS A 80 0.52 0.16 8.90
CA LYS A 80 1.74 0.97 9.00
C LYS A 80 2.75 0.44 8.00
N ILE A 81 3.30 1.31 7.15
CA ILE A 81 4.31 0.94 6.16
C ILE A 81 5.62 1.62 6.53
N LEU A 82 6.71 0.87 6.53
CA LEU A 82 8.07 1.38 6.59
C LEU A 82 8.90 0.69 5.50
N ALA A 83 9.51 1.48 4.61
CA ALA A 83 10.40 0.98 3.58
C ALA A 83 11.42 2.04 3.18
N GLU A 84 12.69 1.64 3.17
CA GLU A 84 13.84 2.52 2.95
C GLU A 84 14.68 2.02 1.78
N SER A 85 14.55 2.66 0.62
CA SER A 85 15.36 2.31 -0.55
C SER A 85 16.85 2.59 -0.32
N SER A 86 17.70 1.88 -1.07
CA SER A 86 19.15 2.13 -1.08
C SER A 86 19.55 3.50 -1.63
N SER A 87 18.61 4.23 -2.23
CA SER A 87 18.77 5.58 -2.77
C SER A 87 18.20 6.69 -1.86
N GLU A 88 18.11 6.44 -0.54
CA GLU A 88 17.58 7.39 0.46
C GLU A 88 16.09 7.79 0.26
N LYS A 89 15.35 7.12 -0.62
CA LYS A 89 13.89 7.27 -0.70
C LYS A 89 13.25 6.42 0.39
N THR A 90 12.56 7.06 1.33
CA THR A 90 11.86 6.40 2.44
C THR A 90 10.36 6.63 2.31
N VAL A 91 9.57 5.59 2.60
CA VAL A 91 8.15 5.72 2.90
C VAL A 91 7.90 5.21 4.30
N GLU A 92 7.31 6.09 5.10
CA GLU A 92 6.83 5.79 6.44
C GLU A 92 5.44 6.41 6.60
N GLY A 93 4.49 5.63 7.12
CA GLY A 93 3.17 6.18 7.44
C GLY A 93 2.17 5.16 7.91
N VAL A 94 1.05 5.67 8.44
CA VAL A 94 -0.11 4.88 8.85
C VAL A 94 -1.27 5.26 7.94
N PHE A 95 -1.88 4.26 7.31
CA PHE A 95 -2.89 4.46 6.28
C PHE A 95 -4.10 3.57 6.55
N THR A 96 -5.28 4.18 6.54
CA THR A 96 -6.55 3.46 6.51
C THR A 96 -7.16 3.63 5.13
N VAL A 97 -7.45 2.51 4.47
CA VAL A 97 -8.04 2.51 3.12
C VAL A 97 -9.23 1.53 3.07
N PRO A 98 -10.24 1.82 2.22
CA PRO A 98 -11.35 0.90 2.00
C PRO A 98 -10.89 -0.38 1.30
N ILE A 99 -11.51 -1.51 1.64
CA ILE A 99 -11.41 -2.76 0.90
C ILE A 99 -12.52 -2.75 -0.16
N CYS A 100 -12.12 -2.89 -1.42
CA CYS A 100 -12.99 -2.86 -2.58
C CYS A 100 -13.14 -4.28 -3.15
N ASP A 101 -14.37 -4.60 -3.56
CA ASP A 101 -14.71 -5.84 -4.25
C ASP A 101 -14.18 -5.89 -5.70
#